data_AF-A0A2S3QQU8-F1
#
_entry.id   AF-A0A2S3QQU8-F1
#
_cell.length_a   1.000
_cell.length_b   1.000
_cell.length_c   1.000
_cell.angle_alpha   90.00
_cell.angle_beta   90.00
_cell.angle_gamma   90.00
#
_symmetry.space_group_name_H-M   'P 1'
#
loop_
_entity.id
_entity.type
_entity.pdbx_description
1 polymer ?
#
loop_
_entity_poly.entity_id
_entity_poly.type
_entity_poly.pdbx_seq_one_letter_code
_entity_poly.pdbx_strand_id
1 'polypeptide(L)'
;MKKIIFTLMLTMPIFAGECYKSLCQDDKVMDVFGWSGYVVSFDQSKDMVEVELTHGPGTYSFPYSELGKSVECFEKICVEDKVIDKYNEVDIVLEIYTHGKARVYSPDRDGEFIMDTKTLIKY
;
A
#
# COMPACT_ATOMS: atom_id res chain seq x y z
N MET A 1 -10.82 45.21 36.83
CA MET A 1 -10.84 43.74 37.03
C MET A 1 -10.60 43.08 35.68
N LYS A 2 -9.36 42.63 35.40
CA LYS A 2 -8.95 42.10 34.09
C LYS A 2 -9.15 40.58 34.12
N LYS A 3 -10.17 40.08 33.42
CA LYS A 3 -10.43 38.63 33.31
C LYS A 3 -9.38 38.02 32.39
N ILE A 4 -8.50 37.21 32.93
CA ILE A 4 -7.55 36.39 32.17
C ILE A 4 -8.33 35.14 31.74
N ILE A 5 -8.59 35.02 30.44
CA ILE A 5 -9.19 33.83 29.83
C ILE A 5 -8.05 32.84 29.63
N PHE A 6 -8.06 31.76 30.41
CA PHE A 6 -7.13 30.65 30.28
C PHE A 6 -7.66 29.72 29.17
N THR A 7 -7.17 29.91 27.94
CA THR A 7 -7.50 29.03 26.83
C THR A 7 -6.73 27.72 27.00
N LEU A 8 -7.44 26.67 27.42
CA LEU A 8 -6.92 25.32 27.59
C LEU A 8 -6.66 24.71 26.20
N MET A 9 -5.40 24.67 25.75
CA MET A 9 -5.01 23.92 24.56
C MET A 9 -5.02 22.42 24.88
N LEU A 10 -6.06 21.72 24.42
CA LEU A 10 -6.10 20.26 24.35
C LEU A 10 -5.08 19.80 23.31
N THR A 11 -3.88 19.41 23.75
CA THR A 11 -2.93 18.69 22.90
C THR A 11 -3.41 17.25 22.78
N MET A 12 -4.03 16.91 21.66
CA MET A 12 -4.31 15.50 21.35
C MET A 12 -2.97 14.76 21.18
N PRO A 13 -2.78 13.61 21.84
CA PRO A 13 -1.58 12.81 21.61
C PRO A 13 -1.58 12.35 20.15
N ILE A 14 -0.54 12.73 19.43
CA ILE A 14 -0.24 12.16 18.12
C ILE A 14 0.24 10.73 18.42
N PHE A 15 -0.65 9.74 18.28
CA PHE A 15 -0.24 8.34 18.32
C PHE A 15 0.62 8.11 17.08
N ALA A 16 1.94 8.11 17.24
CA ALA A 16 2.82 7.56 16.23
C ALA A 16 2.53 6.06 16.17
N GLY A 17 1.91 5.59 15.07
CA GLY A 17 1.65 4.18 14.86
C GLY A 17 2.94 3.37 14.99
N GLU A 18 2.83 2.14 15.48
CA GLU A 18 3.97 1.23 15.57
C GLU A 18 4.52 0.98 14.15
N CYS A 19 5.85 0.93 14.02
CA CYS A 19 6.50 0.56 12.77
C CYS A 19 7.47 -0.60 13.01
N TYR A 20 7.53 -1.48 12.03
CA TYR A 20 8.50 -2.56 11.95
C TYR A 20 9.13 -2.57 10.55
N LYS A 21 10.46 -2.38 10.52
CA LYS A 21 11.23 -2.15 9.30
C LYS A 21 10.65 -0.98 8.49
N SER A 22 10.22 -1.18 7.24
CA SER A 22 9.65 -0.12 6.39
C SER A 22 8.13 -0.05 6.39
N LEU A 23 7.46 -0.87 7.22
CA LEU A 23 6.01 -0.88 7.38
C LEU A 23 5.62 -0.25 8.71
N CYS A 24 4.53 0.49 8.71
CA CYS A 24 3.89 1.08 9.86
C CYS A 24 2.42 0.65 9.92
N GLN A 25 1.81 0.73 11.10
CA GLN A 25 0.36 0.62 11.24
C GLN A 25 -0.35 1.56 10.26
N ASP A 26 -1.49 1.11 9.74
CA ASP A 26 -2.30 1.77 8.71
C ASP A 26 -1.64 1.89 7.33
N ASP A 27 -0.42 1.38 7.13
CA ASP A 27 0.14 1.27 5.78
C ASP A 27 -0.72 0.35 4.93
N LYS A 28 -1.08 0.82 3.74
CA LYS A 28 -1.68 -0.03 2.71
C LYS A 28 -0.61 -0.94 2.14
N VAL A 29 -0.89 -2.24 2.13
CA VAL A 29 0.01 -3.28 1.63
C VAL A 29 -0.70 -4.24 0.69
N MET A 30 0.08 -4.94 -0.13
CA MET A 30 -0.39 -6.06 -0.95
C MET A 30 0.63 -7.20 -0.88
N ASP A 31 0.16 -8.44 -0.84
CA ASP A 31 1.01 -9.63 -0.94
C ASP A 31 1.36 -9.96 -2.41
N VAL A 32 2.17 -10.99 -2.61
CA VAL A 32 2.60 -11.41 -3.96
C VAL A 32 1.47 -11.98 -4.83
N PHE A 33 0.32 -12.31 -4.24
CA PHE A 33 -0.85 -12.91 -4.90
C PHE A 33 -1.98 -11.90 -5.17
N GLY A 34 -1.89 -10.69 -4.63
CA GLY A 34 -2.88 -9.63 -4.84
C GLY A 34 -3.81 -9.34 -3.67
N TRP A 35 -3.67 -10.03 -2.55
CA TRP A 35 -4.41 -9.73 -1.34
C TRP A 35 -3.90 -8.42 -0.77
N SER A 36 -4.80 -7.45 -0.64
CA SER A 36 -4.47 -6.10 -0.18
C SER A 36 -5.27 -5.73 1.05
N GLY A 37 -4.68 -4.86 1.86
CA GLY A 37 -5.22 -4.49 3.14
C GLY A 37 -4.39 -3.43 3.83
N TYR A 38 -4.69 -3.22 5.11
CA TYR A 38 -4.00 -2.26 5.97
C TYR A 38 -3.29 -2.98 7.11
N VAL A 39 -2.07 -2.57 7.42
CA VAL A 39 -1.29 -3.14 8.52
C VAL A 39 -1.94 -2.79 9.87
N VAL A 40 -2.19 -3.81 10.68
CA VAL A 40 -2.79 -3.67 12.02
C VAL A 40 -1.73 -3.80 13.12
N SER A 41 -0.85 -4.79 13.02
CA SER A 41 0.20 -5.04 14.03
C SER A 41 1.31 -5.95 13.48
N PHE A 42 2.31 -6.23 14.31
CA PHE A 42 3.49 -7.01 13.94
C PHE A 42 3.77 -8.11 14.96
N ASP A 43 4.06 -9.33 14.50
CA ASP A 43 4.78 -10.34 15.30
C ASP A 43 6.25 -10.34 14.87
N GLN A 44 7.00 -9.41 15.45
CA GLN A 44 8.41 -9.18 15.12
C GLN A 44 9.29 -10.41 15.41
N SER A 45 8.86 -11.29 16.33
CA SER A 45 9.60 -12.50 16.68
C SER A 45 9.54 -13.57 15.57
N LYS A 46 8.51 -13.51 14.73
CA LYS A 46 8.28 -14.44 13.61
C LYS A 46 8.43 -13.78 12.24
N ASP A 47 8.77 -12.50 12.19
CA ASP A 47 8.79 -11.69 10.97
C ASP A 47 7.45 -11.68 10.22
N MET A 48 6.34 -11.62 10.97
CA MET A 48 4.97 -11.62 10.44
C MET A 48 4.29 -10.27 10.65
N VAL A 49 3.37 -9.94 9.75
CA VAL A 49 2.57 -8.72 9.75
C VAL A 49 1.09 -9.10 9.73
N GLU A 50 0.33 -8.55 10.65
CA GLU A 50 -1.12 -8.72 10.69
C GLU A 50 -1.77 -7.64 9.82
N VAL A 51 -2.57 -8.07 8.85
CA VAL A 51 -3.17 -7.20 7.83
C VAL A 51 -4.68 -7.39 7.82
N GLU A 52 -5.44 -6.31 7.96
CA GLU A 52 -6.89 -6.30 7.73
C GLU A 52 -7.17 -6.20 6.23
N LEU A 53 -7.78 -7.22 5.65
CA LEU A 53 -8.02 -7.29 4.21
C LEU A 53 -9.13 -6.34 3.76
N THR A 54 -8.92 -5.66 2.63
CA THR A 54 -9.93 -4.73 2.08
C THR A 54 -11.13 -5.46 1.46
N HIS A 55 -10.94 -6.70 1.00
CA HIS A 55 -11.96 -7.51 0.33
C HIS A 55 -12.24 -8.86 1.01
N GLY A 56 -12.27 -8.86 2.34
CA GLY A 56 -12.64 -10.03 3.13
C GLY A 56 -12.83 -9.67 4.60
N PRO A 57 -13.58 -10.46 5.38
CA PRO A 57 -13.70 -10.20 6.81
C PRO A 57 -12.41 -10.61 7.53
N GLY A 58 -11.82 -9.67 8.26
CA GLY A 58 -10.86 -9.97 9.31
C GLY A 58 -9.39 -9.67 9.01
N THR A 59 -8.58 -10.04 9.98
CA THR A 59 -7.14 -9.81 10.01
C THR A 59 -6.42 -11.14 9.77
N TYR A 60 -5.43 -11.11 8.88
CA TYR A 60 -4.66 -12.27 8.49
C TYR A 60 -3.17 -11.99 8.62
N SER A 61 -2.42 -13.04 8.96
CA SER A 61 -0.98 -12.97 9.16
C SER A 61 -0.23 -13.27 7.87
N PHE A 62 0.64 -12.36 7.44
CA PHE A 62 1.48 -12.49 6.24
C PHE A 62 2.97 -12.41 6.61
N PRO A 63 3.85 -13.18 5.94
CA PRO A 63 5.29 -12.96 6.07
C PRO A 63 5.65 -11.55 5.61
N TYR A 64 6.48 -10.84 6.37
CA TYR A 64 6.94 -9.49 6.03
C TYR A 64 7.53 -9.43 4.60
N SER A 65 8.27 -10.47 4.20
CA SER A 65 8.93 -10.57 2.90
C SER A 65 7.99 -10.67 1.70
N GLU A 66 6.71 -11.00 1.91
CA GLU A 66 5.72 -11.12 0.82
C GLU A 66 4.98 -9.80 0.59
N LEU A 67 5.00 -8.89 1.55
CA LEU A 67 4.26 -7.63 1.50
C LEU A 67 5.05 -6.53 0.80
N GLY A 68 4.38 -5.85 -0.13
CA GLY A 68 4.79 -4.56 -0.65
C GLY A 68 3.94 -3.46 -0.03
N LYS A 69 4.58 -2.39 0.44
CA LYS A 69 3.92 -1.13 0.80
C LYS A 69 3.46 -0.38 -0.44
N SER A 70 2.24 0.14 -0.43
CA SER A 70 1.70 1.04 -1.45
C SER A 70 2.49 2.35 -1.45
N VAL A 71 2.93 2.79 -2.62
CA VAL A 71 3.65 4.06 -2.83
C VAL A 71 3.11 4.79 -4.05
N GLU A 72 3.52 6.03 -4.27
CA GLU A 72 3.10 6.81 -5.45
C GLU A 72 3.90 6.41 -6.70
N CYS A 73 5.19 6.09 -6.53
CA CYS A 73 6.07 5.69 -7.62
C CYS A 73 7.07 4.61 -7.17
N PHE A 74 7.40 3.70 -8.08
CA PHE A 74 8.44 2.68 -7.91
C PHE A 74 9.08 2.38 -9.27
N GLU A 75 10.42 2.28 -9.32
CA GLU A 75 11.17 1.95 -10.56
C GLU A 75 10.81 2.81 -11.80
N LYS A 76 10.50 4.11 -11.59
CA LYS A 76 10.09 5.11 -12.61
C LYS A 76 8.67 4.95 -13.18
N ILE A 77 7.89 4.01 -12.64
CA ILE A 77 6.45 3.91 -12.88
C ILE A 77 5.74 4.57 -11.70
N CYS A 78 4.72 5.36 -11.97
CA CYS A 78 3.89 6.00 -10.96
C CYS A 78 2.42 5.61 -11.13
N VAL A 79 1.63 5.79 -10.08
CA VAL A 79 0.16 5.73 -10.17
C VAL A 79 -0.32 6.71 -11.24
N GLU A 80 -1.38 6.35 -11.97
CA GLU A 80 -1.94 7.04 -13.15
C GLU A 80 -1.08 7.01 -14.42
N ASP A 81 0.15 6.47 -14.39
CA ASP A 81 0.92 6.27 -15.61
C ASP A 81 0.20 5.33 -16.58
N LYS A 82 0.31 5.65 -17.87
CA LYS A 82 0.01 4.70 -18.95
C LYS A 82 1.24 3.87 -19.24
N VAL A 83 1.06 2.56 -19.30
CA VAL A 83 2.13 1.59 -19.51
C VAL A 83 1.76 0.60 -20.60
N ILE A 84 2.76 0.09 -21.30
CA ILE A 84 2.63 -1.00 -22.26
C ILE A 84 3.05 -2.29 -21.56
N ASP A 85 2.19 -3.30 -21.59
CA ASP A 85 2.49 -4.62 -21.05
C ASP A 85 3.24 -5.51 -22.07
N LYS A 86 3.61 -6.72 -21.66
CA LYS A 86 4.33 -7.68 -22.52
C LYS A 86 3.52 -8.17 -23.73
N TYR A 87 2.21 -7.95 -23.74
CA TYR A 87 1.31 -8.26 -24.85
C TYR A 87 1.05 -7.06 -25.76
N ASN A 88 1.74 -5.94 -25.51
CA ASN A 88 1.62 -4.69 -26.24
C ASN A 88 0.23 -4.03 -26.09
N GLU A 89 -0.42 -4.27 -24.95
CA GLU A 89 -1.66 -3.61 -24.53
C GLU A 89 -1.33 -2.36 -23.70
N VAL A 90 -2.18 -1.33 -23.77
CA VAL A 90 -1.99 -0.10 -22.99
C VAL A 90 -2.83 -0.18 -21.72
N ASP A 91 -2.16 -0.24 -20.57
CA ASP A 91 -2.79 -0.30 -19.26
C ASP A 91 -2.59 1.00 -18.48
N ILE A 92 -3.41 1.21 -17.44
CA ILE A 92 -3.36 2.34 -16.53
C ILE A 92 -2.95 1.83 -15.15
N VAL A 93 -1.88 2.38 -14.57
CA VAL A 93 -1.44 2.00 -13.23
C VAL A 93 -2.40 2.57 -12.18
N LEU A 94 -3.03 1.69 -11.39
CA LEU A 94 -3.93 2.07 -10.31
C LEU A 94 -3.21 2.16 -8.96
N GLU A 95 -2.32 1.21 -8.71
CA GLU A 95 -1.57 1.11 -7.45
C GLU A 95 -0.18 0.54 -7.73
N ILE A 96 0.82 0.98 -6.98
CA ILE A 96 2.18 0.48 -7.11
C ILE A 96 2.78 0.17 -5.73
N TYR A 97 3.52 -0.94 -5.68
CA TYR A 97 3.97 -1.53 -4.43
C TYR A 97 5.48 -1.75 -4.42
N THR A 98 6.10 -1.53 -3.27
CA THR A 98 7.57 -1.57 -3.07
C THR A 98 8.23 -2.93 -3.33
N HIS A 99 7.46 -4.01 -3.46
CA HIS A 99 7.96 -5.33 -3.89
C HIS A 99 7.96 -5.53 -5.42
N GLY A 100 7.79 -4.46 -6.20
CA GLY A 100 7.84 -4.51 -7.67
C GLY A 100 6.59 -5.05 -8.34
N LYS A 101 5.44 -4.99 -7.66
CA LYS A 101 4.12 -5.27 -8.27
C LYS A 101 3.35 -3.98 -8.48
N ALA A 102 2.51 -3.98 -9.50
CA ALA A 102 1.50 -2.96 -9.74
C ALA A 102 0.15 -3.61 -9.97
N ARG A 103 -0.92 -2.95 -9.50
CA ARG A 103 -2.29 -3.20 -9.94
C ARG A 103 -2.56 -2.24 -11.10
N VAL A 104 -2.97 -2.78 -12.24
CA VAL A 104 -3.23 -2.01 -13.46
C VAL A 104 -4.64 -2.30 -13.97
N TYR A 105 -5.28 -1.32 -14.57
CA TYR A 105 -6.51 -1.50 -15.34
C TYR A 105 -6.17 -1.62 -16.83
N SER A 106 -6.66 -2.67 -17.47
CA SER A 106 -6.54 -2.89 -18.91
C SER A 106 -7.85 -2.56 -19.59
N PRO A 107 -7.94 -1.45 -20.35
CA PRO A 107 -9.14 -1.11 -21.12
C PRO A 107 -9.47 -2.14 -22.20
N ASP A 108 -8.45 -2.77 -22.80
CA ASP A 108 -8.61 -3.75 -23.87
C ASP A 108 -9.23 -5.06 -23.37
N ARG A 109 -8.93 -5.44 -22.12
CA ARG A 109 -9.48 -6.63 -21.44
C ARG A 109 -10.64 -6.35 -20.49
N ASP A 110 -10.97 -5.07 -20.29
CA ASP A 110 -11.94 -4.57 -19.31
C ASP A 110 -11.78 -5.20 -17.92
N GLY A 111 -10.60 -5.03 -17.32
CA GLY A 111 -10.33 -5.64 -16.02
C GLY A 111 -9.07 -5.14 -15.33
N GLU A 112 -8.95 -5.47 -14.04
CA GLU A 112 -7.76 -5.22 -13.24
C GLU A 112 -6.83 -6.43 -13.21
N PHE A 113 -5.52 -6.17 -13.31
CA PHE A 113 -4.49 -7.19 -13.32
C PHE A 113 -3.35 -6.80 -12.40
N ILE A 114 -2.67 -7.82 -11.86
CA ILE A 114 -1.44 -7.64 -11.09
C ILE A 114 -0.27 -8.00 -11.99
N MET A 115 0.68 -7.08 -12.12
CA MET A 115 1.83 -7.23 -13.01
C MET A 115 3.12 -6.86 -12.29
N ASP A 116 4.24 -7.39 -12.78
CA ASP A 116 5.56 -6.97 -12.32
C ASP A 116 5.92 -5.63 -12.97
N THR A 117 6.35 -4.64 -12.20
CA THR A 117 6.77 -3.31 -12.69
C THR A 117 7.86 -3.41 -13.75
N LYS A 118 8.80 -4.36 -13.59
CA LYS A 118 9.88 -4.64 -14.56
C LYS A 118 9.39 -5.06 -15.95
N THR A 119 8.14 -5.49 -16.09
CA THR A 119 7.55 -5.94 -17.37
C THR A 119 6.73 -4.86 -18.05
N LEU A 120 6.59 -3.70 -17.41
CA LEU A 120 5.82 -2.57 -17.88
C LEU A 120 6.77 -1.51 -18.45
N ILE A 121 6.42 -0.96 -19.61
CA ILE A 121 7.16 0.13 -20.24
C ILE A 121 6.27 1.37 -20.22
N LYS A 122 6.77 2.48 -19.66
CA LYS A 122 6.02 3.74 -19.67
C LYS A 122 5.76 4.19 -21.11
N TYR A 123 4.49 4.46 -21.43
CA TYR A 123 4.02 4.89 -22.75
C TYR A 123 4.43 6.34 -23.04
#